data_AF-A0AAV9ZW63-F1
#
_entry.id   AF-A0AAV9ZW63-F1
#
_cell.length_a   1.000
_cell.length_b   1.000
_cell.length_c   1.000
_cell.angle_alpha   90.00
_cell.angle_beta   90.00
_cell.angle_gamma   90.00
#
_symmetry.space_group_name_H-M   'P 1'
#
loop_
_entity.id
_entity.type
_entity.pdbx_description
1 polymer ?
#
loop_
_entity_poly.entity_id
_entity_poly.type
_entity_poly.pdbx_seq_one_letter_code
_entity_poly.pdbx_strand_id
1 'polypeptide(L)'
;MPRGSCSIITQLRTGHVALNAYLARFGAVNSPMCHKCGEPETVRHYLLTCRRYSSERDLLRRKLYSSGRQPLDMKTLLGRAKNKKHLLQFVAATDRFPRYTTTSTPQD
;
A
#
# COMPACT_ATOMS: atom_id res chain seq x y z
N MET A 1 13.25 -7.64 15.03
CA MET A 1 12.18 -7.39 14.03
C MET A 1 11.17 -6.43 14.64
N PRO A 2 11.05 -5.17 14.18
CA PRO A 2 10.00 -4.29 14.71
C PRO A 2 8.64 -4.88 14.36
N ARG A 3 7.77 -5.02 15.36
CA ARG A 3 6.50 -5.77 15.32
C ARG A 3 5.46 -5.20 14.32
N GLY A 4 5.73 -4.02 13.72
CA GLY A 4 4.83 -3.34 12.79
C GLY A 4 4.80 -3.94 11.37
N SER A 5 5.93 -4.39 10.82
CA SER A 5 6.04 -4.70 9.38
C SER A 5 5.25 -5.95 8.95
N CYS A 6 5.17 -6.96 9.82
CA CYS A 6 4.33 -8.14 9.58
C CYS A 6 2.83 -7.83 9.69
N SER A 7 2.46 -6.77 10.43
CA SER A 7 1.07 -6.40 10.66
C SER A 7 0.45 -5.74 9.42
N ILE A 8 1.16 -4.83 8.74
CA ILE A 8 0.59 -4.11 7.58
C ILE A 8 0.28 -5.03 6.39
N ILE A 9 1.13 -6.01 6.08
CA ILE A 9 0.87 -6.94 4.96
C ILE A 9 -0.37 -7.80 5.27
N THR A 10 -0.52 -8.24 6.51
CA THR A 10 -1.69 -9.01 6.96
C THR A 10 -2.96 -8.16 6.85
N GLN A 11 -2.91 -6.90 7.29
CA GLN A 11 -4.03 -5.96 7.16
C GLN A 11 -4.40 -5.66 5.71
N LEU A 12 -3.42 -5.50 4.81
CA LEU A 12 -3.66 -5.35 3.38
C LEU A 12 -4.30 -6.61 2.79
N ARG A 13 -3.94 -7.80 3.26
CA ARG A 13 -4.55 -9.06 2.81
C ARG A 13 -6.00 -9.22 3.27
N THR A 14 -6.31 -8.85 4.51
CA THR A 14 -7.66 -8.99 5.08
C THR A 14 -8.56 -7.81 4.76
N GLY A 15 -8.01 -6.71 4.25
CA GLY A 15 -8.74 -5.45 4.07
C GLY A 15 -8.98 -4.69 5.38
N HIS A 16 -8.46 -5.18 6.51
CA HIS A 16 -8.55 -4.54 7.82
C HIS A 16 -7.41 -3.53 8.01
N VAL A 17 -7.31 -2.58 7.09
CA VAL A 17 -6.26 -1.57 7.06
C VAL A 17 -6.89 -0.19 7.12
N ALA A 18 -6.21 0.78 7.73
CA ALA A 18 -6.67 2.15 7.94
C ALA A 18 -6.71 3.00 6.64
N LEU A 19 -7.37 2.49 5.61
CA LEU A 19 -7.76 3.23 4.40
C LEU A 19 -9.18 3.80 4.56
N ASN A 20 -9.52 4.85 3.84
CA ASN A 20 -10.77 5.58 4.05
C ASN A 20 -12.01 4.68 3.92
N ALA A 21 -12.02 3.74 2.96
CA ALA A 21 -13.15 2.83 2.81
C ALA A 21 -13.39 1.92 4.02
N TYR A 22 -12.33 1.55 4.74
CA TYR A 22 -12.45 0.76 5.97
C TYR A 22 -12.80 1.64 7.17
N LEU A 23 -12.15 2.80 7.31
CA LEU A 23 -12.36 3.72 8.43
C LEU A 23 -13.77 4.32 8.45
N ALA A 24 -14.34 4.61 7.27
CA ALA A 24 -15.68 5.18 7.14
C ALA A 24 -16.77 4.23 7.68
N ARG A 25 -16.54 2.92 7.67
CA ARG A 25 -17.48 1.91 8.21
C ARG A 25 -17.71 2.06 9.72
N PHE A 26 -16.75 2.67 10.42
CA PHE A 26 -16.81 2.89 11.87
C PHE A 26 -16.92 4.37 12.22
N GLY A 27 -17.19 5.25 11.25
CA GLY A 27 -17.29 6.70 11.48
C GLY A 27 -15.96 7.38 11.82
N ALA A 28 -14.81 6.72 11.65
CA ALA A 28 -13.50 7.29 11.97
C ALA A 28 -13.02 8.34 10.95
N VAL A 29 -13.63 8.39 9.77
CA VAL A 29 -13.45 9.43 8.76
C VAL A 29 -14.79 9.79 8.14
N ASN A 30 -14.93 11.05 7.71
CA ASN A 30 -16.18 11.57 7.15
C ASN A 30 -16.51 11.06 5.74
N SER A 31 -15.52 10.53 5.01
CA SER A 31 -15.71 10.04 3.64
C SER A 31 -14.84 8.83 3.34
N PRO A 32 -15.38 7.79 2.67
CA PRO A 32 -14.61 6.64 2.20
C PRO A 32 -13.74 6.96 0.98
N MET A 33 -13.85 8.15 0.40
CA MET A 33 -13.29 8.47 -0.91
C MET A 33 -11.81 8.84 -0.84
N CYS A 34 -11.07 8.47 -1.87
CA CYS A 34 -9.73 8.99 -2.11
C CYS A 34 -9.81 10.42 -2.63
N HIS A 35 -9.17 11.37 -1.93
CA HIS A 35 -9.17 12.79 -2.31
C HIS A 35 -8.66 13.06 -3.73
N LYS A 36 -7.72 12.25 -4.25
CA LYS A 36 -7.17 12.46 -5.60
C LYS A 36 -8.04 11.82 -6.69
N CYS A 37 -8.71 10.72 -6.38
CA CYS A 37 -9.34 9.89 -7.41
C CYS A 37 -10.86 10.02 -7.44
N GLY A 38 -11.51 10.38 -6.33
CA GLY A 38 -12.96 10.45 -6.21
C GLY A 38 -13.66 9.09 -6.10
N GLU A 39 -12.91 8.01 -5.91
CA GLU A 39 -13.46 6.65 -5.70
C GLU A 39 -13.08 6.11 -4.31
N PRO A 40 -13.79 5.10 -3.78
CA PRO A 40 -13.51 4.55 -2.45
C PRO A 40 -12.04 4.12 -2.30
N GLU A 41 -11.36 4.59 -1.27
CA GLU A 41 -9.97 4.23 -0.96
C GLU A 41 -9.93 2.81 -0.37
N THR A 42 -10.07 1.80 -1.24
CA THR A 42 -9.94 0.38 -0.89
C THR A 42 -8.49 -0.10 -1.02
N VAL A 43 -8.17 -1.30 -0.52
CA VAL A 43 -6.85 -1.90 -0.75
C VAL A 43 -6.53 -2.05 -2.23
N ARG A 44 -7.51 -2.50 -3.02
CA ARG A 44 -7.37 -2.63 -4.48
C ARG A 44 -7.06 -1.27 -5.10
N HIS A 45 -7.80 -0.24 -4.71
CA HIS A 45 -7.56 1.13 -5.18
C HIS A 45 -6.14 1.57 -4.84
N TYR A 46 -5.78 1.51 -3.57
CA TYR A 46 -4.47 1.91 -3.06
C TYR A 46 -3.31 1.20 -3.80
N LEU A 47 -3.37 -0.13 -3.92
CA LEU A 47 -2.29 -0.93 -4.50
C LEU A 47 -2.22 -0.89 -6.03
N LEU A 48 -3.36 -0.73 -6.73
CA LEU A 48 -3.42 -0.97 -8.18
C LEU A 48 -3.81 0.25 -9.02
N THR A 49 -4.69 1.14 -8.55
CA THR A 49 -5.33 2.15 -9.42
C THR A 49 -5.19 3.59 -8.93
N CYS A 50 -4.83 3.83 -7.67
CA CYS A 50 -4.81 5.17 -7.07
C CYS A 50 -3.85 6.12 -7.78
N ARG A 51 -4.36 7.14 -8.48
CA ARG A 51 -3.56 8.11 -9.25
C ARG A 51 -2.54 8.86 -8.37
N ARG A 52 -2.83 9.02 -7.08
CA ARG A 52 -1.90 9.63 -6.10
C ARG A 52 -0.58 8.89 -6.01
N TYR A 53 -0.59 7.57 -6.15
CA TYR A 53 0.60 6.70 -5.96
C TYR A 53 1.08 6.07 -7.27
N SER A 54 0.92 6.80 -8.38
CA SER A 54 1.27 6.30 -9.72
C SER A 54 2.77 6.07 -9.87
N SER A 55 3.58 7.05 -9.48
CA SER A 55 5.04 6.97 -9.52
C SER A 55 5.59 5.81 -8.66
N GLU A 56 5.11 5.67 -7.43
CA GLU A 56 5.51 4.61 -6.50
C GLU A 56 5.11 3.23 -7.02
N ARG A 57 3.93 3.11 -7.66
CA ARG A 57 3.53 1.87 -8.34
C ARG A 57 4.43 1.53 -9.52
N ASP A 58 4.89 2.52 -10.27
CA ASP A 58 5.79 2.27 -11.40
C ASP A 58 7.16 1.78 -10.91
N LEU A 59 7.68 2.34 -9.82
CA LEU A 59 8.86 1.78 -9.14
C LEU A 59 8.60 0.35 -8.65
N LEU A 60 7.45 0.09 -8.03
CA LEU A 60 7.07 -1.25 -7.57
C LEU A 60 7.03 -2.24 -8.75
N ARG A 61 6.43 -1.87 -9.88
CA ARG A 61 6.37 -2.69 -11.10
C ARG A 61 7.76 -3.04 -11.62
N ARG A 62 8.64 -2.05 -11.74
CA ARG A 62 10.03 -2.26 -12.20
C ARG A 62 10.80 -3.22 -11.29
N LYS A 63 10.56 -3.16 -9.97
CA LYS A 63 11.20 -4.06 -9.00
C LYS A 63 10.63 -5.48 -9.01
N LEU A 64 9.35 -5.64 -9.35
CA LEU A 64 8.68 -6.95 -9.39
C LEU A 64 8.88 -7.69 -10.71
N TYR A 65 9.00 -6.97 -11.82
CA TYR A 65 9.08 -7.53 -13.16
C TYR A 65 10.26 -6.95 -13.92
N SER A 66 11.27 -7.79 -14.19
CA SER A 66 12.44 -7.41 -14.99
C SER A 66 12.06 -6.99 -16.43
N SER A 67 10.92 -7.46 -16.94
CA SER A 67 10.41 -7.13 -18.28
C SER A 67 9.41 -5.96 -18.32
N GLY A 68 9.16 -5.28 -17.19
CA GLY A 68 8.50 -3.98 -17.12
C GLY A 68 7.02 -3.86 -17.53
N ARG A 69 6.40 -4.91 -18.11
CA ARG A 69 5.07 -4.81 -18.75
C ARG A 69 3.96 -5.65 -18.12
N GLN A 70 4.15 -6.16 -16.92
CA GLN A 70 3.12 -6.99 -16.28
C GLN A 70 2.18 -6.13 -15.42
N PRO A 71 0.86 -6.33 -15.51
CA PRO A 71 -0.09 -5.66 -14.64
C PRO A 71 0.14 -6.11 -13.19
N LEU A 72 0.03 -5.16 -12.24
CA LEU A 72 -0.02 -5.51 -10.83
C LEU A 72 -1.36 -6.15 -10.53
N ASP A 73 -1.34 -7.31 -9.89
CA ASP A 73 -2.53 -7.98 -9.39
C ASP A 73 -2.37 -8.29 -7.89
N MET A 74 -3.52 -8.35 -7.20
CA MET A 74 -3.56 -8.61 -5.76
C MET A 74 -2.91 -9.95 -5.40
N LYS A 75 -3.14 -10.99 -6.22
CA LYS A 75 -2.69 -12.36 -5.95
C LYS A 75 -1.17 -12.46 -6.00
N THR A 76 -0.53 -11.85 -6.99
CA THR A 76 0.94 -11.82 -7.06
C THR A 76 1.52 -10.92 -5.97
N LEU A 77 0.98 -9.71 -5.79
CA LEU A 77 1.55 -8.72 -4.89
C LEU A 77 1.47 -9.15 -3.42
N LEU A 78 0.32 -9.68 -3.00
CA LEU A 78 0.07 -10.10 -1.62
C LEU A 78 0.38 -11.57 -1.37
N GLY A 79 0.41 -12.44 -2.38
CA GLY A 79 0.59 -13.88 -2.21
C GLY A 79 2.04 -14.33 -2.07
N ARG A 80 2.99 -13.70 -2.77
CA ARG A 80 4.38 -14.20 -2.85
C ARG A 80 5.30 -13.58 -1.79
N ALA A 81 6.01 -14.42 -1.04
CA ALA A 81 6.95 -13.98 0.00
C ALA A 81 8.06 -13.05 -0.55
N LYS A 82 8.58 -13.33 -1.75
CA LYS A 82 9.57 -12.50 -2.44
C LYS A 82 9.11 -11.07 -2.77
N ASN A 83 7.79 -10.85 -2.83
CA ASN A 83 7.22 -9.54 -3.14
C ASN A 83 7.03 -8.66 -1.90
N LYS A 84 7.08 -9.24 -0.69
CA LYS A 84 6.85 -8.53 0.58
C LYS A 84 7.80 -7.36 0.77
N LYS A 85 9.11 -7.54 0.49
CA LYS A 85 10.11 -6.47 0.60
C LYS A 85 9.76 -5.28 -0.28
N HIS A 86 9.40 -5.54 -1.53
CA HIS A 86 9.02 -4.50 -2.49
C HIS A 86 7.70 -3.82 -2.12
N LEU A 87 6.73 -4.58 -1.62
CA LEU A 87 5.47 -4.05 -1.12
C LEU A 87 5.67 -3.15 0.10
N LEU A 88 6.56 -3.52 1.04
CA LEU A 88 6.89 -2.67 2.19
C LEU A 88 7.58 -1.38 1.75
N GLN A 89 8.47 -1.43 0.75
CA GLN A 89 9.07 -0.23 0.17
C GLN A 89 8.03 0.67 -0.50
N PHE A 90 7.04 0.09 -1.19
CA PHE A 90 5.91 0.85 -1.72
C PHE A 90 5.12 1.53 -0.60
N VAL A 91 4.74 0.79 0.45
CA VAL A 91 4.05 1.33 1.62
C VAL A 91 4.83 2.48 2.26
N ALA A 92 6.14 2.33 2.42
CA ALA A 92 7.02 3.39 2.91
C ALA A 92 7.05 4.61 2.00
N ALA A 93 7.19 4.42 0.68
CA ALA A 93 7.26 5.50 -0.28
C ALA A 93 5.97 6.33 -0.38
N THR A 94 4.80 5.71 -0.14
CA THR A 94 3.50 6.41 -0.22
C THR A 94 3.19 7.29 1.00
N ASP A 95 3.94 7.14 2.09
CA ASP A 95 3.69 7.75 3.41
C ASP A 95 2.25 7.60 3.93
N ARG A 96 1.47 6.65 3.39
CA ARG A 96 0.06 6.46 3.74
C ARG A 96 -0.14 5.88 5.15
N PHE A 97 0.93 5.30 5.68
CA PHE A 97 0.92 4.42 6.85
C PHE A 97 2.10 4.72 7.79
N PRO A 98 2.20 5.94 8.35
CA PRO A 98 3.38 6.39 9.11
C PRO A 98 3.73 5.47 10.30
N ARG A 99 2.73 4.83 10.91
CA ARG A 99 2.90 3.87 12.02
C ARG A 99 3.66 2.58 11.64
N TYR A 100 3.82 2.30 10.36
CA TYR A 100 4.47 1.10 9.85
C TYR A 100 5.80 1.38 9.15
N THR A 101 6.10 2.65 8.91
CA THR A 101 7.21 3.12 8.08
C THR A 101 8.32 3.78 8.90
N THR A 102 8.27 3.67 10.24
CA THR A 102 9.35 4.07 11.16
C THR A 102 10.57 3.14 11.00
N THR A 103 11.23 3.23 9.86
CA THR A 103 12.66 2.97 9.74
C THR A 103 13.31 4.33 9.72
N SER A 104 14.00 4.64 10.82
CA SER A 104 14.95 5.72 11.00
C SER A 104 15.61 6.08 9.67
N THR A 105 15.34 7.27 9.16
CA THR A 105 16.29 7.97 8.30
C THR A 105 17.39 8.48 9.25
N PRO A 106 18.65 8.05 9.13
CA PRO A 106 19.74 8.85 9.66
C PRO A 106 19.74 10.14 8.84
N GLN A 107 19.40 11.27 9.45
CA GLN A 107 19.73 12.57 8.89
C GLN A 107 21.16 12.87 9.30
N ASP A 108 22.05 12.92 8.30
CA ASP A 108 23.25 13.75 8.35
C ASP A 108 22.89 15.22 8.61
#